data_AF-A0A699RMD3-F1
#
_entry.id   AF-A0A699RMD3-F1
#
_cell.length_a   1.000
_cell.length_b   1.000
_cell.length_c   1.000
_cell.angle_alpha   90.00
_cell.angle_beta   90.00
_cell.angle_gamma   90.00
#
_symmetry.space_group_name_H-M   'P 1'
#
loop_
_entity.id
_entity.type
_entity.pdbx_description
1 polymer ?
#
loop_
_entity_poly.entity_id
_entity_poly.type
_entity_poly.pdbx_seq_one_letter_code
_entity_poly.pdbx_strand_id
1 'polypeptide(L)' 'MLDAGLPPAGVPNLVSQRKICKNKGCGQTFKEIDNHETACNHHPGPAVFHDRLRGWKCCDIHVKE' A
#
# COMPACT_ATOMS: atom_id res chain seq x y z
N MET A 1 -17.95 -10.52 29.85
CA MET A 1 -16.50 -10.60 29.59
C MET A 1 -16.36 -10.90 28.11
N LEU A 2 -15.71 -10.02 27.36
CA LEU A 2 -15.69 -10.09 25.89
C LEU A 2 -14.94 -11.36 25.49
N ASP A 3 -15.66 -12.35 24.97
CA ASP A 3 -15.07 -13.56 24.40
C ASP A 3 -14.35 -13.16 23.11
N ALA A 4 -13.06 -12.84 23.24
CA ALA A 4 -12.16 -12.71 22.10
C ALA A 4 -11.93 -14.13 21.57
N GLY A 5 -12.91 -14.64 20.83
CA GLY A 5 -12.86 -15.94 20.17
C GLY A 5 -11.58 -16.04 19.34
N LEU A 6 -10.59 -16.73 19.88
CA LEU A 6 -9.38 -17.09 19.15
C LEU A 6 -9.81 -17.92 17.93
N PRO A 7 -9.36 -17.61 16.71
CA PRO A 7 -9.70 -18.43 15.55
C PRO A 7 -9.17 -19.86 15.74
N PRO A 8 -9.88 -20.88 15.22
CA PRO A 8 -9.48 -22.27 15.34
C PRO A 8 -8.06 -22.46 14.82
N ALA A 9 -7.22 -23.11 15.62
CA ALA A 9 -5.82 -23.39 15.33
C ALA A 9 -5.69 -24.02 13.92
N GLY A 10 -5.23 -23.23 12.95
CA GLY A 10 -5.10 -23.67 11.56
C GLY A 10 -5.32 -22.58 10.51
N VAL A 11 -6.04 -21.50 10.85
CA VAL A 11 -6.10 -20.30 9.99
C VAL A 11 -4.97 -19.36 10.39
N PRO A 12 -3.97 -19.06 9.52
CA PRO A 12 -3.02 -18.00 9.83
C PRO A 12 -3.81 -16.72 10.09
N ASN A 13 -3.49 -16.00 11.15
CA ASN A 13 -4.11 -14.72 11.46
C ASN A 13 -3.63 -13.70 10.41
N LEU A 14 -4.26 -13.72 9.23
CA LEU A 14 -3.93 -12.87 8.09
C LEU A 14 -4.09 -11.38 8.43
N VAL A 15 -4.86 -11.06 9.47
CA VAL A 15 -5.10 -9.69 9.90
C VAL A 15 -3.91 -9.11 10.70
N SER A 16 -3.19 -9.93 11.46
CA SER A 16 -2.00 -9.51 12.23
C SER A 16 -0.66 -9.84 11.54
N GLN A 17 -0.70 -10.61 10.45
CA GLN A 17 0.48 -10.96 9.67
C GLN A 17 1.08 -9.73 8.97
N ARG A 18 2.40 -9.58 9.06
CA ARG A 18 3.14 -8.56 8.30
C ARG A 18 3.16 -8.89 6.81
N LYS A 19 2.74 -7.96 5.98
CA LYS A 19 2.73 -8.02 4.51
C LYS A 19 3.51 -6.84 3.94
N ILE A 20 4.01 -6.95 2.72
CA ILE A 20 4.66 -5.86 2.00
C ILE A 20 3.64 -5.21 1.06
N CYS A 21 3.48 -3.90 1.15
CA CYS A 21 2.62 -3.14 0.27
C CYS A 21 3.19 -3.12 -1.16
N LYS A 22 2.38 -3.56 -2.13
CA LYS A 22 2.76 -3.61 -3.55
C LYS A 22 2.30 -2.38 -4.34
N ASN A 23 1.69 -1.40 -3.67
CA ASN A 23 1.30 -0.16 -4.33
C ASN A 23 2.53 0.61 -4.77
N LYS A 24 2.44 1.23 -5.95
CA LYS A 24 3.57 1.88 -6.61
C LYS A 24 4.08 3.05 -5.77
N GLY A 25 5.36 3.03 -5.40
CA GLY A 25 5.98 4.06 -4.57
C GLY A 25 5.83 3.87 -3.05
N CYS A 26 5.12 2.83 -2.57
CA CYS A 26 5.00 2.55 -1.14
C CYS A 26 6.06 1.55 -0.62
N GLY A 27 5.91 0.24 -0.93
CA GLY A 27 6.87 -0.79 -0.51
C GLY A 27 6.98 -1.06 1.00
N GLN A 28 6.16 -0.39 1.83
CA GLN A 28 6.24 -0.52 3.28
C GLN A 28 5.69 -1.86 3.78
N THR A 29 6.21 -2.32 4.92
CA THR A 29 5.64 -3.48 5.63
C THR A 29 4.51 -3.03 6.53
N PHE A 30 3.34 -3.66 6.43
CA PHE A 30 2.14 -3.31 7.19
C PHE A 30 1.43 -4.57 7.70
N LYS A 31 0.53 -4.41 8.66
CA LYS A 31 -0.44 -5.43 9.07
C LYS A 31 -1.83 -5.00 8.64
N GLU A 32 -2.70 -5.95 8.30
CA GLU A 32 -4.07 -5.61 7.87
C GLU A 32 -4.87 -4.92 8.98
N ILE A 33 -4.60 -5.27 10.25
CA ILE A 33 -5.27 -4.66 11.41
C ILE A 33 -5.01 -3.15 11.53
N ASP A 34 -3.86 -2.68 11.03
CA ASP A 34 -3.47 -1.27 11.07
C ASP A 34 -3.80 -0.55 9.74
N ASN A 35 -4.27 -1.31 8.73
CA ASN A 35 -4.56 -0.80 7.40
C ASN A 35 -5.93 -0.10 7.34
N HIS A 36 -5.99 1.00 6.59
CA HIS A 36 -7.21 1.79 6.37
C HIS A 36 -7.09 2.54 5.03
N GLU A 37 -8.17 3.15 4.55
CA GLU A 37 -8.25 3.75 3.20
C GLU A 37 -7.16 4.78 2.89
N THR A 38 -6.72 5.54 3.90
CA THR A 38 -5.67 6.58 3.77
C THR A 38 -4.30 6.14 4.29
N ALA A 39 -4.12 4.88 4.69
CA ALA A 39 -2.86 4.39 5.28
C ALA A 39 -1.69 4.40 4.30
N CYS A 40 -1.97 4.28 3.00
CA CYS A 40 -0.97 4.06 1.96
C CYS A 40 -0.87 5.25 1.00
N ASN A 41 0.17 6.07 1.17
CA ASN A 41 0.56 7.05 0.18
C ASN A 41 1.27 6.35 -1.00
N HIS A 42 0.60 6.31 -2.15
CA HIS A 42 1.10 5.63 -3.34
C HIS A 42 0.66 6.33 -4.62
N HIS A 43 1.24 5.94 -5.74
CA HIS A 43 0.89 6.47 -7.05
C HIS A 43 -0.16 5.58 -7.74
N PRO A 44 -1.44 6.01 -7.83
CA PRO A 44 -2.47 5.24 -8.53
C PRO A 44 -2.29 5.27 -10.06
N GLY A 45 -1.56 6.26 -10.59
CA GLY A 45 -1.35 6.43 -12.02
C GLY A 45 -0.29 5.50 -12.63
N PRO A 46 -0.19 5.43 -13.97
CA PRO A 46 0.96 4.84 -14.65
C PRO A 46 2.22 5.68 -14.46
N ALA A 47 3.38 5.04 -14.59
CA ALA A 47 4.66 5.73 -14.69
C ALA A 47 4.74 6.46 -16.04
N VAL A 48 5.36 7.63 -16.05
CA VAL A 48 5.56 8.47 -17.24
C VAL A 48 7.05 8.68 -17.44
N PHE A 49 7.50 8.50 -18.68
CA PHE A 49 8.88 8.70 -19.10
C PHE A 49 8.86 9.62 -20.33
N HIS A 50 9.37 10.84 -20.19
CA HIS A 50 9.44 11.83 -21.28
C HIS A 50 10.68 12.70 -21.06
N ASP A 51 11.44 13.02 -22.11
CA ASP A 51 12.61 13.91 -22.07
C ASP A 51 13.60 13.67 -20.91
N ARG A 52 13.94 12.39 -20.66
CA ARG A 52 14.83 11.98 -19.55
C ARG A 52 14.26 12.23 -18.14
N LEU A 53 13.00 12.63 -18.03
CA LEU A 53 12.27 12.74 -16.78
C LEU A 53 11.51 11.46 -16.48
N ARG A 54 11.41 11.16 -15.19
CA ARG A 54 10.74 9.99 -14.64
C ARG A 54 9.70 10.47 -13.65
N GLY A 55 8.44 10.12 -13.89
CA GLY A 55 7.33 10.63 -13.11
C GLY A 55 6.15 9.66 -13.05
N TRP A 56 5.04 10.15 -12.49
CA TRP A 56 3.80 9.40 -12.35
C TRP A 56 2.65 10.27 -12.84
N LYS A 57 1.76 9.75 -13.69
CA LYS A 57 0.63 10.54 -14.23
C LYS A 57 -0.33 11.07 -13.15
N CYS A 58 -0.43 10.39 -12.00
CA CYS A 58 -1.30 10.82 -10.89
C CYS A 58 -0.78 12.06 -10.15
N CYS A 59 0.47 12.44 -10.38
CA CYS A 59 1.04 13.65 -9.84
C CYS A 59 1.37 14.51 -11.06
N ASP A 60 0.75 15.68 -11.21
CA ASP A 60 1.11 16.63 -12.27
C ASP A 60 2.51 17.18 -11.99
N ILE A 61 3.53 16.35 -12.24
CA ILE A 61 4.91 16.78 -12.34
C ILE A 61 4.95 17.49 -13.68
N HIS A 62 4.67 18.79 -13.65
CA HIS A 62 4.76 19.66 -14.82
C HIS A 62 6.19 19.56 -15.35
N VAL A 63 6.38 18.71 -16.33
CA VAL A 63 7.54 18.73 -17.20
C VAL A 63 7.39 20.04 -17.98
N LYS A 64 8.01 21.11 -17.48
CA LYS A 64 8.17 22.32 -18.30
C LYS A 64 9.01 21.89 -19.49
N GLU A 65 8.35 21.86 -20.65
CA GLU A 65 8.97 21.79 -21.98
C GLU A 65 10.08 22.84 -22.13
#